data_AF-X1HA12-F1
#
_entry.id   AF-X1HA12-F1
#
_cell.length_a   1.000
_cell.length_b   1.000
_cell.length_c   1.000
_cell.angle_alpha   90.00
_cell.angle_beta   90.00
_cell.angle_gamma   90.00
#
_symmetry.space_group_name_H-M   'P 1'
#
loop_
_entity.id
_entity.type
_entity.pdbx_description
1 polymer ?
#
loop_
_entity_poly.entity_id
_entity_poly.type
_entity_poly.pdbx_seq_one_letter_code
_entity_poly.pdbx_strand_id
1 'polypeptide(L)' 'MEKENKEIILRGIAASPGIIKGTVKILMSPEDASKMQEGDILVTKETTPQYILAILKASAIITD' A
#
# COMPACT_ATOMS: atom_id res chain seq x y z
N MET A 1 -17.07 -13.92 -18.64
CA MET A 1 -15.97 -13.35 -17.84
C MET A 1 -14.97 -14.47 -17.62
N GLU A 2 -13.83 -14.45 -18.32
CA GLU A 2 -12.74 -15.38 -18.06
C GLU A 2 -12.24 -15.17 -16.63
N LYS A 3 -12.17 -16.26 -15.86
CA LYS A 3 -11.52 -16.25 -14.56
C LYS A 3 -10.01 -16.20 -14.81
N GLU A 4 -9.43 -15.00 -14.73
CA GLU A 4 -7.97 -14.89 -14.61
C GLU A 4 -7.55 -15.69 -13.37
N ASN A 5 -6.79 -16.77 -13.59
CA ASN A 5 -6.30 -17.63 -12.52
C ASN A 5 -5.13 -16.92 -11.82
N LYS A 6 -5.46 -15.91 -11.02
CA LYS A 6 -4.46 -15.13 -10.25
C LYS A 6 -4.03 -15.93 -9.05
N GLU A 7 -2.75 -16.27 -9.02
CA GLU A 7 -2.11 -16.85 -7.85
C GLU A 7 -2.14 -15.84 -6.69
N ILE A 8 -2.59 -16.30 -5.53
CA ILE A 8 -2.58 -15.49 -4.31
C ILE A 8 -1.16 -15.53 -3.74
N ILE A 9 -0.42 -14.43 -3.89
CA ILE A 9 0.96 -14.34 -3.43
C ILE A 9 1.09 -14.05 -1.93
N LEU A 10 0.09 -13.38 -1.32
CA LEU A 10 0.10 -12.97 0.09
C LEU A 10 -1.32 -12.98 0.67
N ARG A 11 -1.43 -13.15 2.00
CA ARG A 11 -2.67 -13.03 2.78
C ARG A 11 -2.36 -12.31 4.09
N GLY A 12 -3.34 -11.60 4.64
CA GLY A 12 -3.20 -10.86 5.89
C GLY A 12 -4.55 -10.59 6.55
N ILE A 13 -4.53 -9.70 7.53
CA ILE A 13 -5.73 -9.29 8.28
C ILE A 13 -6.25 -7.98 7.68
N ALA A 14 -7.55 -7.94 7.38
CA ALA A 14 -8.18 -6.73 6.87
C ALA A 14 -8.37 -5.71 8.00
N ALA A 15 -7.76 -4.53 7.86
CA ALA A 15 -7.95 -3.41 8.79
C ALA A 15 -9.15 -2.53 8.42
N SER A 16 -9.46 -2.40 7.13
CA SER A 16 -10.54 -1.57 6.59
C SER A 16 -11.15 -2.21 5.32
N PRO A 17 -12.45 -2.08 5.07
CA PRO A 17 -13.08 -2.58 3.85
C PRO A 17 -12.69 -1.77 2.61
N GLY A 18 -12.55 -2.45 1.46
CA GLY A 18 -12.31 -1.81 0.17
C GLY A 18 -11.61 -2.74 -0.82
N ILE A 19 -11.71 -2.42 -2.12
CA ILE A 19 -10.95 -3.08 -3.18
C ILE A 19 -10.38 -1.99 -4.09
N ILE A 20 -9.06 -1.97 -4.26
CA ILE A 20 -8.36 -1.02 -5.12
C ILE A 20 -7.23 -1.72 -5.86
N LYS A 21 -6.83 -1.13 -6.99
CA LYS A 21 -5.64 -1.51 -7.76
C LYS A 21 -4.82 -0.24 -7.97
N GLY A 22 -3.52 -0.32 -7.70
CA GLY A 22 -2.59 0.79 -7.84
C GLY A 22 -1.15 0.30 -7.95
N THR A 23 -0.23 1.23 -8.18
CA THR A 23 1.20 0.92 -8.21
C THR A 23 1.70 0.74 -6.78
N VAL A 24 2.41 -0.35 -6.52
CA VAL A 24 3.00 -0.60 -5.20
C VAL A 24 4.28 0.21 -5.03
N LYS A 25 4.41 0.90 -3.89
CA LYS A 25 5.61 1.60 -3.45
C LYS A 25 6.04 1.06 -2.09
N ILE A 26 7.23 0.48 -2.05
CA ILE A 26 7.83 -0.01 -0.81
C ILE A 26 8.72 1.11 -0.26
N LEU A 27 8.37 1.63 0.92
CA LEU A 27 9.17 2.64 1.62
C LEU A 27 9.84 1.98 2.81
N MET A 28 11.16 2.09 2.89
CA MET A 28 11.94 1.65 4.05
C MET A 28 12.18 2.79 5.05
N SER A 29 11.94 4.04 4.63
CA SER A 29 12.19 5.23 5.43
C SER A 29 11.20 6.37 5.07
N PRO A 30 10.80 7.24 6.01
CA PRO A 30 9.87 8.36 5.75
C PRO A 30 10.35 9.36 4.69
N GLU A 31 11.67 9.52 4.53
CA GLU A 31 12.30 10.45 3.58
C GLU A 31 11.96 10.10 2.12
N ASP A 32 11.61 8.84 1.87
CA ASP A 32 11.21 8.34 0.57
C ASP A 32 9.74 8.65 0.22
N ALA A 33 9.00 9.38 1.06
CA ALA A 33 7.61 9.78 0.79
C ALA A 33 7.44 10.60 -0.51
N SER A 34 8.52 11.18 -1.03
CA SER A 34 8.55 11.83 -2.35
C SER A 34 8.32 10.86 -3.51
N LYS A 35 8.59 9.56 -3.33
CA LYS A 35 8.37 8.51 -4.34
C LYS A 35 6.90 8.12 -4.51
N MET A 36 6.05 8.54 -3.57
CA MET A 36 4.61 8.30 -3.60
C MET A 36 3.89 9.34 -4.47
N GLN A 37 2.98 8.84 -5.29
CA GLN A 37 1.99 9.61 -6.03
C GLN A 37 0.59 9.31 -5.51
N GLU A 38 -0.35 10.20 -5.82
CA GLU A 38 -1.76 10.01 -5.46
C GLU A 38 -2.30 8.71 -6.07
N GLY A 39 -2.89 7.86 -5.24
CA GLY A 39 -3.44 6.58 -5.67
C GLY A 39 -2.48 5.39 -5.57
N ASP A 40 -1.21 5.61 -5.25
CA ASP A 40 -0.25 4.52 -5.02
C ASP A 40 -0.64 3.67 -3.80
N ILE A 41 -0.14 2.43 -3.75
CA ILE A 41 -0.30 1.52 -2.61
C ILE A 41 1.00 1.52 -1.81
N LEU A 42 0.94 1.96 -0.56
CA LEU A 42 2.08 2.00 0.35
C LEU A 42 2.33 0.62 0.97
N VAL A 43 3.57 0.14 0.88
CA VAL A 43 4.07 -0.98 1.67
C VAL A 43 5.17 -0.44 2.59
N THR A 44 5.03 -0.65 3.90
CA THR A 44 6.00 -0.24 4.92
C THR A 44 5.96 -1.20 6.09
N LYS A 45 7.00 -1.23 6.93
CA LYS A 45 7.04 -2.06 8.13
C LYS A 45 6.22 -1.49 9.29
N GLU A 46 6.11 -0.17 9.35
CA GLU A 46 5.43 0.53 10.44
C GLU A 46 4.64 1.72 9.90
N THR A 47 3.43 1.93 10.42
CA THR A 47 2.55 3.04 10.03
C THR A 47 2.62 4.16 11.07
N THR A 48 3.78 4.77 11.23
CA THR A 48 3.98 5.88 12.19
C THR A 48 3.64 7.24 11.58
N PRO A 49 3.36 8.28 12.40
CA PRO A 49 3.09 9.63 11.90
C PRO A 49 4.20 10.25 11.04
N GLN A 50 5.43 9.73 11.10
CA GLN A 50 6.54 10.16 10.25
C GLN A 50 6.25 9.90 8.76
N TYR A 51 5.45 8.87 8.45
CA TYR A 51 5.01 8.52 7.09
C TYR A 51 3.77 9.31 6.62
N ILE A 52 3.30 10.32 7.35
CA ILE A 52 2.01 10.97 7.06
C ILE A 52 1.92 11.48 5.61
N LEU A 53 3.01 12.00 5.04
CA LEU A 53 3.03 12.48 3.66
C LEU A 53 2.85 11.34 2.63
N ALA A 54 3.33 10.13 2.94
CA ALA A 54 3.11 8.95 2.11
C ALA A 54 1.69 8.41 2.29
N ILE A 55 1.21 8.33 3.54
CA ILE A 55 -0.13 7.85 3.91
C ILE A 55 -1.21 8.68 3.22
N LEU A 56 -1.08 10.01 3.23
CA LEU A 56 -2.08 10.90 2.63
C LEU A 56 -2.26 10.70 1.13
N LYS A 57 -1.21 10.25 0.42
CA LYS A 57 -1.26 9.98 -1.03
C LYS A 57 -1.68 8.54 -1.34
N ALA A 58 -1.65 7.65 -0.34
CA ALA A 58 -1.83 6.23 -0.55
C ALA A 58 -3.33 5.89 -0.65
N SER A 59 -3.69 5.07 -1.64
CA SER A 59 -5.04 4.50 -1.76
C SER A 59 -5.24 3.23 -0.92
N ALA A 60 -4.15 2.55 -0.58
CA ALA A 60 -4.12 1.43 0.36
C ALA A 60 -2.76 1.33 1.04
N ILE A 61 -2.74 0.66 2.19
CA ILE A 61 -1.54 0.43 3.00
C ILE A 61 -1.45 -1.06 3.32
N ILE A 62 -0.26 -1.63 3.14
CA ILE A 62 0.10 -2.97 3.56
C ILE A 62 1.26 -2.83 4.54
N THR A 63 1.12 -3.48 5.70
CA THR A 63 2.14 -3.53 6.75
C THR A 63 2.33 -4.97 7.19
N ASP A 64 3.55 -5.27 7.66
CA ASP A 64 3.88 -6.55 8.32
C ASP A 64 3.15 -6.70 9.66
#